data_AF-A0A6I7NVR8-F1
#
_entry.id   AF-A0A6I7NVR8-F1
#
_cell.length_a   1.000
_cell.length_b   1.000
_cell.length_c   1.000
_cell.angle_alpha   90.00
_cell.angle_beta   90.00
_cell.angle_gamma   90.00
#
_symmetry.space_group_name_H-M   'P 1'
#
loop_
_entity.id
_entity.type
_entity.pdbx_description
1 polymer ?
#
loop_
_entity_poly.entity_id
_entity_poly.type
_entity_poly.pdbx_seq_one_letter_code
_entity_poly.pdbx_strand_id
1 'polypeptide(L)'
;MEHQQKVGATGQGNLNKRRTSQLPDAERAQILREKLYQKAKQEPEFRFYILYDWDLHGRGFRYWNITASKKSEQKVRSKLRDYLKHGGHLPPEQVANELNRMLRGWLNYFEMEGISYPTMSKRRLRYYLQNRLHRYYGRKSQRKSKLYRENAFEVLVTKHALIDPTKYSKLAI
;
A
#
# COMPACT_ATOMS: atom_id res chain seq x y z
N MET A 1 -55.75 -24.16 -3.60
CA MET A 1 -54.88 -24.75 -2.57
C MET A 1 -53.76 -25.45 -3.33
N GLU A 2 -52.53 -24.98 -3.49
CA GLU A 2 -51.73 -23.95 -2.83
C GLU A 2 -50.76 -23.33 -3.85
N HIS A 3 -50.30 -22.13 -3.51
CA HIS A 3 -49.44 -21.26 -4.30
C HIS A 3 -48.01 -21.77 -4.42
N GLN A 4 -47.37 -21.43 -5.55
CA GLN A 4 -45.92 -21.44 -5.74
C GLN A 4 -45.19 -20.74 -4.59
N GLN A 5 -44.02 -21.24 -4.19
CA GLN A 5 -42.95 -20.37 -3.71
C GLN A 5 -41.57 -20.89 -4.08
N LYS A 6 -40.93 -20.10 -4.96
CA LYS A 6 -39.52 -20.15 -5.31
C LYS A 6 -38.69 -19.95 -4.04
N VAL A 7 -37.77 -20.87 -3.75
CA VAL A 7 -36.80 -20.70 -2.67
C VAL A 7 -35.83 -19.60 -3.10
N GLY A 8 -36.01 -18.42 -2.50
CA GLY A 8 -35.30 -17.20 -2.82
C GLY A 8 -33.81 -17.30 -2.50
N ALA A 9 -33.01 -16.74 -3.40
CA ALA A 9 -31.68 -16.26 -3.12
C ALA A 9 -31.74 -15.31 -1.91
N THR A 10 -31.27 -15.76 -0.75
CA THR A 10 -31.22 -14.91 0.44
C THR A 10 -29.98 -15.23 1.24
N GLY A 11 -29.06 -14.26 1.33
CA GLY A 11 -27.95 -14.33 2.29
C GLY A 11 -26.59 -13.79 1.88
N GLN A 12 -26.40 -13.23 0.68
CA GLN A 12 -25.19 -12.45 0.39
C GLN A 12 -25.48 -10.96 0.57
N GLY A 13 -25.61 -10.53 1.82
CA GLY A 13 -25.89 -9.13 2.13
C GLY A 13 -25.62 -8.83 3.60
N ASN A 14 -24.65 -7.94 3.83
CA ASN A 14 -24.23 -7.35 5.11
C ASN A 14 -23.17 -8.06 5.95
N LEU A 15 -21.91 -7.96 5.53
CA LEU A 15 -20.76 -7.93 6.46
C LEU A 15 -20.09 -6.54 6.54
N ASN A 16 -20.68 -5.50 5.94
CA ASN A 16 -20.02 -4.21 5.74
C ASN A 16 -20.67 -3.04 6.51
N LYS A 17 -20.83 -3.14 7.83
CA LYS A 17 -21.14 -1.96 8.67
C LYS A 17 -20.45 -1.92 10.05
N ARG A 18 -19.57 -2.87 10.38
CA ARG A 18 -18.75 -2.79 11.61
C ARG A 18 -17.32 -2.42 11.22
N ARG A 19 -16.72 -1.45 11.90
CA ARG A 19 -15.27 -1.18 11.75
C ARG A 19 -14.55 -2.48 12.14
N THR A 20 -13.55 -2.93 11.38
CA THR A 20 -12.84 -4.20 11.66
C THR A 20 -12.18 -4.23 13.04
N SER A 21 -11.98 -3.06 13.66
CA SER A 21 -11.53 -2.89 15.05
C SER A 21 -12.56 -3.29 16.11
N GLN A 22 -13.84 -3.42 15.74
CA GLN A 22 -14.94 -3.79 16.64
C GLN A 22 -15.25 -5.29 16.61
N LEU A 23 -14.54 -6.07 15.78
CA LEU A 23 -14.73 -7.52 15.65
C LEU A 23 -13.85 -8.26 16.67
N PRO A 24 -14.30 -9.40 17.22
CA PRO A 24 -13.48 -10.27 18.04
C PRO A 24 -12.21 -10.74 17.31
N ASP A 25 -11.12 -10.96 18.06
CA ASP A 25 -9.81 -11.30 17.48
C ASP A 25 -9.82 -12.57 16.62
N ALA A 26 -10.65 -13.56 16.98
CA ALA A 26 -10.81 -14.79 16.19
C ALA A 26 -11.44 -14.51 14.82
N GLU A 27 -12.46 -13.66 14.76
CA GLU A 27 -13.13 -13.27 13.52
C GLU A 27 -12.20 -12.44 12.63
N ARG A 28 -11.40 -11.56 13.24
CA ARG A 28 -10.35 -10.80 12.54
C ARG A 28 -9.30 -11.71 11.92
N ALA A 29 -8.83 -12.72 12.67
CA ALA A 29 -7.86 -13.71 12.18
C ALA A 29 -8.43 -14.59 11.06
N GLN A 30 -9.72 -14.96 11.12
CA GLN A 30 -10.37 -15.71 10.06
C GLN A 30 -10.50 -14.89 8.77
N ILE A 31 -11.00 -13.65 8.88
CA ILE A 31 -11.09 -12.71 7.75
C ILE A 31 -9.70 -12.50 7.12
N LEU A 32 -8.66 -12.42 7.95
CA LEU A 32 -7.30 -12.27 7.50
C LEU A 32 -6.82 -13.46 6.69
N ARG A 33 -7.01 -14.66 7.23
CA ARG A 33 -6.64 -15.92 6.58
C ARG A 33 -7.34 -16.06 5.23
N GLU A 34 -8.65 -15.78 5.18
CA GLU A 34 -9.43 -15.84 3.95
C GLU A 34 -8.91 -14.84 2.91
N LYS A 35 -8.70 -13.57 3.30
CA LYS A 35 -8.18 -12.56 2.38
C LYS A 35 -6.77 -12.88 1.90
N LEU A 36 -5.87 -13.32 2.78
CA LEU A 36 -4.52 -13.74 2.41
C LEU A 36 -4.54 -14.95 1.47
N TYR A 37 -5.40 -15.93 1.73
CA TYR A 37 -5.57 -17.10 0.88
C TYR A 37 -6.05 -16.72 -0.52
N GLN A 38 -7.13 -15.93 -0.62
CA GLN A 38 -7.64 -15.44 -1.90
C GLN A 38 -6.59 -14.65 -2.67
N LYS A 39 -5.77 -13.85 -1.96
CA LYS A 39 -4.70 -13.05 -2.56
C LYS A 39 -3.50 -13.89 -3.02
N ALA A 40 -3.07 -14.86 -2.22
CA ALA A 40 -2.01 -15.80 -2.61
C ALA A 40 -2.42 -16.63 -3.84
N LYS A 41 -3.72 -16.95 -3.98
CA LYS A 41 -4.26 -17.63 -5.16
C LYS A 41 -4.26 -16.75 -6.41
N GLN A 42 -4.54 -15.44 -6.27
CA GLN A 42 -4.51 -14.48 -7.37
C GLN A 42 -3.09 -14.16 -7.86
N GLU A 43 -2.15 -13.97 -6.93
CA GLU A 43 -0.77 -13.59 -7.25
C GLU A 43 0.24 -14.45 -6.49
N PRO A 44 0.60 -15.65 -7.01
CA PRO A 44 1.48 -16.61 -6.32
C PRO A 44 2.88 -16.04 -5.99
N GLU A 45 3.34 -15.07 -6.78
CA GLU A 45 4.64 -14.41 -6.61
C GLU A 45 4.66 -13.39 -5.46
N PHE A 46 3.51 -12.89 -5.02
CA PHE A 46 3.41 -11.90 -3.96
C PHE A 46 3.27 -12.57 -2.59
N ARG A 47 4.42 -12.86 -1.98
CA ARG A 47 4.49 -13.44 -0.63
C ARG A 47 4.36 -12.38 0.46
N PHE A 48 3.72 -12.77 1.56
CA PHE A 48 3.64 -12.03 2.82
C PHE A 48 4.43 -12.77 3.89
N TYR A 49 4.94 -12.04 4.87
CA TYR A 49 5.31 -12.66 6.15
C TYR A 49 4.25 -12.31 7.17
N ILE A 50 3.69 -13.35 7.80
CA ILE A 50 2.85 -13.21 8.98
C ILE A 50 3.79 -13.44 10.16
N LEU A 51 3.96 -12.41 10.98
CA LEU A 51 4.77 -12.47 12.18
C LEU A 51 3.85 -12.30 13.39
N TYR A 52 4.16 -13.00 14.48
CA TYR A 52 3.51 -12.79 15.76
C TYR A 52 4.46 -11.97 16.63
N ASP A 53 4.41 -10.65 16.42
CA ASP A 53 5.36 -9.71 16.98
C ASP A 53 4.89 -9.18 18.33
N TRP A 54 5.86 -8.90 19.21
CA TRP A 54 5.60 -8.17 20.45
C TRP A 54 5.28 -6.71 20.17
N ASP A 55 4.40 -6.14 20.99
CA ASP A 55 4.18 -4.69 21.01
C ASP A 55 5.51 -3.95 21.18
N LEU A 56 5.75 -2.94 20.34
CA LEU A 56 6.98 -2.18 20.32
C LEU A 56 7.18 -1.37 21.63
N HIS A 57 6.10 -1.14 22.37
CA HIS A 57 6.07 -0.36 23.61
C HIS A 57 6.06 -1.23 24.87
N GLY A 58 6.25 -2.56 24.75
CA GLY A 58 6.43 -3.44 25.90
C GLY A 58 5.19 -3.64 26.77
N ARG A 59 3.99 -3.33 26.26
CA ARG A 59 2.72 -3.42 27.02
C ARG A 59 2.21 -4.86 27.23
N GLY A 60 3.07 -5.86 27.04
CA GLY A 60 2.78 -7.26 27.36
C GLY A 60 1.83 -7.99 26.40
N PHE A 61 1.46 -7.40 25.27
CA PHE A 61 0.63 -8.08 24.27
C PHE A 61 1.39 -8.31 22.95
N ARG A 62 0.96 -9.33 22.22
CA ARG A 62 1.46 -9.67 20.88
C ARG A 62 0.36 -9.41 19.85
N TYR A 63 0.76 -9.14 18.61
CA TYR A 63 -0.18 -8.92 17.52
C TYR A 63 0.29 -9.60 16.25
N TRP A 64 -0.67 -9.91 15.39
CA TRP A 64 -0.38 -10.38 14.04
C TRP A 64 0.14 -9.21 13.22
N ASN A 65 1.44 -9.22 12.91
CA ASN A 65 2.07 -8.27 12.02
C ASN A 65 2.20 -8.88 10.63
N ILE A 66 1.45 -8.35 9.67
CA ILE A 66 1.62 -8.70 8.26
C ILE A 66 2.51 -7.67 7.61
N THR A 67 3.66 -8.15 7.14
CA THR A 67 4.60 -7.33 6.42
C THR A 67 4.79 -7.86 5.00
N ALA A 68 4.99 -6.93 4.06
CA ALA A 68 5.32 -7.29 2.70
C ALA A 68 6.65 -8.05 2.68
N SER A 69 6.74 -9.12 1.89
CA SER A 69 8.03 -9.79 1.73
C SER A 69 9.05 -8.86 1.07
N LYS A 70 10.34 -9.03 1.41
CA LYS A 70 11.44 -8.29 0.77
C LYS A 70 11.38 -8.38 -0.76
N LYS A 71 10.96 -9.52 -1.32
CA LYS A 71 10.81 -9.70 -2.78
C LYS A 71 9.67 -8.86 -3.35
N SER A 72 8.53 -8.76 -2.65
CA SER A 72 7.43 -7.89 -3.06
C SER A 72 7.81 -6.41 -2.98
N GLU A 73 8.45 -5.97 -1.88
CA GLU A 73 9.00 -4.62 -1.77
C GLU A 73 9.98 -4.33 -2.91
N GLN A 74 10.86 -5.29 -3.23
CA GLN A 74 11.81 -5.13 -4.31
C GLN A 74 11.13 -5.02 -5.69
N LYS A 75 10.03 -5.73 -5.92
CA LYS A 75 9.28 -5.69 -7.18
C LYS A 75 8.69 -4.30 -7.43
N VAL A 76 8.06 -3.68 -6.43
CA VAL A 76 7.56 -2.29 -6.57
C VAL A 76 8.72 -1.31 -6.75
N ARG A 77 9.81 -1.46 -6.00
CA ARG A 77 11.01 -0.63 -6.15
C ARG A 77 11.62 -0.72 -7.55
N SER A 78 11.74 -1.93 -8.10
CA SER A 78 12.22 -2.15 -9.46
C SER A 78 11.32 -1.48 -10.48
N LYS A 79 9.99 -1.63 -10.35
CA LYS A 79 9.04 -0.96 -11.25
C LYS A 79 9.18 0.57 -11.23
N LEU A 80 9.26 1.16 -10.03
CA LEU A 80 9.48 2.60 -9.84
C LEU A 80 10.84 3.05 -10.42
N ARG A 81 11.89 2.24 -10.19
CA ARG A 81 13.24 2.48 -10.71
C ARG A 81 13.24 2.53 -12.23
N ASP A 82 12.63 1.55 -12.86
CA ASP A 82 12.69 1.35 -14.30
C ASP A 82 11.87 2.42 -15.02
N TYR A 83 10.73 2.85 -14.45
CA TYR A 83 9.98 4.01 -14.91
C TYR A 83 10.82 5.30 -14.85
N LEU A 84 11.42 5.61 -13.69
CA LEU A 84 12.27 6.80 -13.52
C LEU A 84 13.58 6.75 -14.32
N LYS A 85 14.03 5.57 -14.74
CA LYS A 85 15.24 5.41 -15.56
C LYS A 85 15.00 5.99 -16.96
N HIS A 86 13.87 5.67 -17.57
CA HIS A 86 13.54 6.04 -18.95
C HIS A 86 12.78 7.39 -19.04
N GLY A 87 12.06 7.78 -17.98
CA GLY A 87 11.23 8.98 -17.96
C GLY A 87 11.97 10.31 -17.75
N GLY A 88 13.24 10.45 -18.16
CA GLY A 88 14.07 11.63 -17.85
C GLY A 88 13.52 12.98 -18.35
N HIS A 89 12.70 12.98 -19.39
CA HIS A 89 12.11 14.17 -20.02
C HIS A 89 10.75 14.57 -19.41
N LEU A 90 10.14 13.71 -18.59
CA LEU A 90 8.76 13.90 -18.14
C LEU A 90 8.61 15.11 -17.19
N PRO A 91 7.48 15.84 -17.26
CA PRO A 91 7.16 16.90 -16.32
C PRO A 91 6.86 16.31 -14.93
N PRO A 92 7.08 17.09 -13.85
CA PRO A 92 6.89 16.61 -12.47
C PRO A 92 5.49 16.05 -12.17
N GLU A 93 4.45 16.62 -12.77
CA GLU A 93 3.06 16.18 -12.61
C GLU A 93 2.82 14.76 -13.17
N GLN A 94 3.28 14.49 -14.39
CA GLN A 94 3.15 13.16 -15.00
C GLN A 94 3.94 12.12 -14.21
N VAL A 95 5.12 12.50 -13.71
CA VAL A 95 5.91 11.64 -12.82
C VAL A 95 5.12 11.32 -11.56
N ALA A 96 4.51 12.31 -10.89
CA ALA A 96 3.71 12.07 -9.70
C ALA A 96 2.51 11.15 -9.98
N ASN A 97 1.77 11.38 -11.08
CA ASN A 97 0.60 10.60 -11.44
C ASN A 97 0.92 9.12 -11.69
N GLU A 98 1.97 8.83 -12.46
CA GLU A 98 2.37 7.44 -12.72
C GLU A 98 2.95 6.74 -11.49
N LEU A 99 3.76 7.45 -10.70
CA LEU A 99 4.23 6.92 -9.41
C LEU A 99 3.04 6.63 -8.49
N ASN A 100 2.06 7.53 -8.41
CA ASN A 100 0.85 7.35 -7.63
C ASN A 100 0.08 6.10 -8.05
N ARG A 101 -0.07 5.84 -9.36
CA ARG A 101 -0.75 4.65 -9.85
C ARG A 101 -0.06 3.35 -9.42
N MET A 102 1.28 3.32 -9.48
CA MET A 102 2.06 2.18 -9.00
C MET A 102 2.00 2.01 -7.48
N LEU A 103 2.11 3.12 -6.75
CA LEU A 103 2.07 3.15 -5.28
C LEU A 103 0.68 2.79 -4.75
N ARG A 104 -0.40 3.31 -5.34
CA ARG A 104 -1.79 2.96 -4.98
C ARG A 104 -2.02 1.47 -5.09
N GLY A 105 -1.64 0.85 -6.21
CA GLY A 105 -1.83 -0.59 -6.39
C GLY A 105 -1.12 -1.40 -5.30
N TRP A 106 0.14 -1.06 -5.01
CA TRP A 106 0.93 -1.76 -4.00
C TRP A 106 0.47 -1.46 -2.57
N LEU A 107 0.19 -0.20 -2.24
CA LEU A 107 -0.29 0.20 -0.91
C LEU A 107 -1.67 -0.40 -0.62
N ASN A 108 -2.62 -0.31 -1.55
CA ASN A 108 -3.94 -0.94 -1.41
C ASN A 108 -3.84 -2.47 -1.22
N TYR A 109 -2.83 -3.10 -1.80
CA TYR A 109 -2.62 -4.53 -1.66
C TYR A 109 -2.19 -4.92 -0.23
N PHE A 110 -1.35 -4.10 0.43
CA PHE A 110 -0.81 -4.38 1.77
C PHE A 110 -1.54 -3.66 2.91
N GLU A 111 -2.36 -2.66 2.61
CA GLU A 111 -3.18 -1.89 3.55
C GLU A 111 -4.50 -2.62 3.81
N MET A 112 -4.47 -3.56 4.76
CA MET A 112 -5.67 -4.25 5.24
C MET A 112 -6.09 -3.61 6.56
N GLU A 113 -7.20 -2.87 6.53
CA GLU A 113 -7.70 -2.11 7.68
C GLU A 113 -7.90 -3.00 8.92
N GLY A 114 -7.31 -2.59 10.05
CA GLY A 114 -7.44 -3.25 11.34
C GLY A 114 -6.71 -4.59 11.46
N ILE A 115 -5.92 -5.00 10.47
CA ILE A 115 -5.25 -6.31 10.48
C ILE A 115 -3.80 -6.27 10.01
N SER A 116 -3.46 -5.43 9.04
CA SER A 116 -2.09 -5.30 8.52
C SER A 116 -1.47 -3.98 8.95
N TYR A 117 -0.26 -4.03 9.50
CA TYR A 117 0.50 -2.86 9.92
C TYR A 117 1.82 -2.76 9.12
N PRO A 118 1.79 -2.49 7.80
CA PRO A 118 2.98 -2.43 6.96
C PRO A 118 3.78 -1.12 7.19
N THR A 119 3.76 -0.58 8.41
CA THR A 119 4.40 0.69 8.79
C THR A 119 5.87 0.70 8.41
N MET A 120 6.59 -0.40 8.64
CA MET A 120 8.00 -0.51 8.26
C MET A 120 8.20 -0.53 6.75
N SER A 121 7.37 -1.28 6.02
CA SER A 121 7.45 -1.31 4.56
C SER A 121 7.11 0.04 3.92
N LYS A 122 6.10 0.76 4.45
CA LYS A 122 5.75 2.14 4.07
C LYS A 122 6.93 3.09 4.30
N ARG A 123 7.57 3.05 5.48
CA ARG A 123 8.75 3.87 5.80
C ARG A 123 9.91 3.60 4.85
N ARG A 124 10.22 2.32 4.59
CA ARG A 124 11.29 1.94 3.64
C ARG A 124 10.96 2.39 2.22
N LEU A 125 9.70 2.31 1.80
CA LEU A 125 9.26 2.78 0.49
C LEU A 125 9.37 4.30 0.35
N ARG A 126 8.97 5.07 1.38
CA ARG A 126 9.16 6.53 1.43
C ARG A 126 10.64 6.90 1.29
N TYR A 127 11.50 6.29 2.10
CA TYR A 127 12.96 6.52 2.03
C TYR A 127 13.53 6.18 0.64
N TYR A 128 13.07 5.08 0.04
CA TYR A 128 13.47 4.71 -1.31
C TYR A 128 13.05 5.76 -2.34
N LEU A 129 11.77 6.17 -2.34
CA LEU A 129 11.24 7.20 -3.24
C LEU A 129 12.01 8.51 -3.10
N GLN A 130 12.24 8.97 -1.88
CA GLN A 130 12.98 10.20 -1.61
C GLN A 130 14.37 10.18 -2.24
N ASN A 131 15.14 9.11 -1.99
CA ASN A 131 16.47 8.95 -2.58
C ASN A 131 16.43 8.81 -4.11
N ARG A 132 15.47 8.07 -4.65
CA ARG A 132 15.35 7.88 -6.11
C ARG A 132 14.96 9.15 -6.83
N LEU A 133 14.03 9.93 -6.28
CA LEU A 133 13.58 11.20 -6.84
C LEU A 133 14.67 12.26 -6.74
N HIS A 134 15.39 12.32 -5.60
CA HIS A 134 16.56 13.17 -5.46
C HIS A 134 17.59 12.91 -6.58
N ARG A 135 17.94 11.63 -6.82
CA ARG A 135 18.84 11.27 -7.93
C ARG A 135 18.25 11.51 -9.32
N TYR A 136 16.94 11.32 -9.49
CA TYR A 136 16.26 11.54 -10.76
C TYR A 136 16.28 13.02 -11.17
N TYR A 137 15.92 13.93 -10.27
CA TYR A 137 15.99 15.37 -10.53
C TYR A 137 17.42 15.91 -10.49
N GLY A 138 18.32 15.27 -9.74
CA GLY A 138 19.76 15.54 -9.79
C GLY A 138 20.39 15.31 -11.18
N ARG A 139 19.81 14.43 -12.00
CA ARG A 139 20.26 14.23 -13.39
C ARG A 139 19.69 15.27 -14.36
N LYS A 140 18.64 16.01 -13.98
CA LYS A 140 18.07 17.06 -14.84
C LYS A 140 18.95 18.31 -14.75
N SER A 141 19.16 18.97 -15.90
CA SER A 141 19.86 20.26 -15.93
C SER A 141 19.21 21.26 -14.97
N GLN A 142 20.03 21.92 -14.15
CA GLN A 142 19.58 22.93 -13.17
C GLN A 142 18.75 24.05 -13.81
N ARG A 143 18.99 24.37 -15.10
CA ARG A 143 18.19 25.36 -15.85
C ARG A 143 16.76 24.92 -16.12
N LYS A 144 16.52 23.60 -16.23
CA LYS A 144 15.20 23.03 -16.59
C LYS A 144 14.41 22.52 -15.39
N SER A 145 15.04 22.34 -14.23
CA SER A 145 14.40 21.75 -13.05
C SER A 145 14.81 22.45 -11.76
N LYS A 146 13.88 23.24 -11.17
CA LYS A 146 14.06 23.87 -9.85
C LYS A 146 14.11 22.84 -8.69
N LEU A 147 13.62 21.62 -8.92
CA LEU A 147 13.60 20.51 -7.94
C LEU A 147 14.98 19.91 -7.64
N TYR A 148 16.05 20.40 -8.27
CA TYR A 148 17.42 19.92 -8.09
C TYR A 148 18.01 20.31 -6.71
N ARG A 149 17.59 21.43 -6.12
CA ARG A 149 18.06 21.92 -4.80
C ARG A 149 17.05 21.77 -3.68
N GLU A 150 15.79 21.54 -4.03
CA GLU A 150 14.70 21.36 -3.07
C GLU A 150 14.56 19.87 -2.72
N ASN A 151 13.90 19.57 -1.60
CA ASN A 151 13.52 18.20 -1.27
C ASN A 151 12.46 17.72 -2.27
N ALA A 152 12.91 17.20 -3.43
CA ALA A 152 12.07 16.92 -4.58
C ALA A 152 10.85 16.03 -4.26
N PHE A 153 11.00 15.11 -3.31
CA PHE A 153 9.89 14.31 -2.81
C PHE A 153 8.82 15.18 -2.16
N GLU A 154 9.18 16.04 -1.21
CA GLU A 154 8.22 16.90 -0.50
C GLU A 154 7.56 17.91 -1.45
N VAL A 155 8.29 18.42 -2.44
CA VAL A 155 7.70 19.31 -3.45
C VAL A 155 6.69 18.57 -4.32
N LEU A 156 6.99 17.32 -4.71
CA LEU A 156 6.03 16.49 -5.45
C LEU A 156 4.81 16.15 -4.60
N VAL A 157 4.98 15.88 -3.30
CA VAL A 157 3.87 15.63 -2.37
C VAL A 157 2.97 16.86 -2.24
N THR A 158 3.57 18.04 -2.07
CA THR A 158 2.82 19.29 -1.83
C THR A 158 2.22 19.90 -3.08
N LYS A 159 2.96 19.96 -4.20
CA LYS A 159 2.53 20.65 -5.43
C LYS A 159 1.87 19.74 -6.45
N HIS A 160 2.21 18.44 -6.44
CA HIS A 160 1.78 17.48 -7.47
C HIS A 160 1.05 16.27 -6.89
N ALA A 161 0.60 16.36 -5.62
CA ALA A 161 -0.17 15.34 -4.93
C ALA A 161 0.45 13.93 -4.98
N LEU A 162 1.78 13.82 -4.96
CA LEU A 162 2.45 12.53 -4.81
C LEU A 162 2.06 11.92 -3.45
N ILE A 163 1.70 10.64 -3.45
CA ILE A 163 1.34 9.90 -2.25
C ILE A 163 2.57 9.74 -1.38
N ASP A 164 2.46 10.20 -0.13
CA ASP A 164 3.37 9.78 0.93
C ASP A 164 2.95 8.39 1.43
N PRO A 165 3.76 7.33 1.23
CA PRO A 165 3.42 5.98 1.68
C PRO A 165 3.14 5.89 3.18
N THR A 166 3.76 6.75 4.00
CA THR A 166 3.60 6.74 5.46
C THR A 166 2.31 7.37 5.92
N LYS A 167 1.75 8.31 5.13
CA LYS A 167 0.48 8.99 5.41
C LYS A 167 -0.69 8.38 4.66
N TYR A 168 -0.43 7.47 3.72
CA TYR A 168 -1.46 6.82 2.93
C TYR A 168 -2.38 5.99 3.83
N SER A 169 -3.68 6.22 3.66
CA SER A 169 -4.77 5.42 4.19
C SER A 169 -5.83 5.30 3.11
N LYS A 170 -6.35 4.08 2.91
CA LYS A 170 -7.39 3.82 1.90
C LYS A 170 -8.68 4.61 2.14
N LEU A 171 -8.95 5.01 3.38
CA LEU A 171 -10.15 5.77 3.78
C LEU A 171 -10.04 7.28 3.54
N ALA A 172 -8.85 7.78 3.19
CA ALA A 172 -8.59 9.21 3.03
C ALA A 172 -8.61 9.68 1.56
N ILE A 173 -9.02 8.81 0.63
CA ILE A 173 -9.05 9.10 -0.81
C ILE A 173 -10.38 8.64 -1.41
#